data_AF-A0A7S0B769-F1
#
_entry.id   AF-A0A7S0B769-F1
#
_cell.length_a   1.000
_cell.length_b   1.000
_cell.length_c   1.000
_cell.angle_alpha   90.00
_cell.angle_beta   90.00
_cell.angle_gamma   90.00
#
_symmetry.space_group_name_H-M   'P 1'
#
loop_
_entity.id
_entity.type
_entity.pdbx_description
1 polymer ?
#
loop_
_entity_poly.entity_id
_entity_poly.type
_entity_poly.pdbx_seq_one_letter_code
_entity_poly.pdbx_strand_id
1 'polypeptide(L)'
;AALWVWFVSVVRQYRSAVAKNALYEGFDPYGILGVDRSTHGADLKRAFRREALKYHPDKNLDPKAVEKFLLVRKAFESLTEPEAMENFKTFGNPDGPQYVQLFAVPSFIKDKEASRAQGKITYKRMMFRAADLQVQLLGVVFAFLGIVFMWSLDFSQWGF
;
A
#
# COMPACT_ATOMS: atom_id res chain seq x y z
N ALA A 1 24.78 15.18 7.31
CA ALA A 1 24.56 14.44 6.05
C ALA A 1 23.60 13.25 6.19
N ALA A 2 23.82 12.30 7.12
CA ALA A 2 23.01 11.08 7.24
C ALA A 2 21.50 11.31 7.53
N LEU A 3 21.15 12.29 8.37
CA LEU A 3 19.76 12.62 8.68
C LEU A 3 18.99 13.18 7.47
N TRP A 4 19.65 13.93 6.59
CA TRP A 4 19.05 14.46 5.37
C TRP A 4 18.79 13.35 4.34
N VAL A 5 19.73 12.41 4.21
CA VAL A 5 19.55 11.21 3.35
C VAL A 5 18.41 10.33 3.87
N TRP A 6 18.32 10.14 5.18
CA TRP A 6 17.22 9.41 5.80
C TRP A 6 15.87 10.12 5.59
N PHE A 7 15.81 11.43 5.81
CA PHE A 7 14.60 12.24 5.56
C PHE A 7 14.14 12.16 4.10
N VAL A 8 15.05 12.34 3.14
CA VAL A 8 14.73 12.19 1.71
C VAL A 8 14.27 10.77 1.37
N SER A 9 14.86 9.74 1.99
CA SER A 9 14.42 8.35 1.85
C SER A 9 13.00 8.13 2.40
N VAL A 10 12.69 8.72 3.54
CA VAL A 10 11.34 8.70 4.15
C VAL A 10 10.33 9.43 3.27
N VAL A 11 10.65 10.62 2.75
CA VAL A 11 9.77 11.35 1.83
C VAL A 11 9.56 10.55 0.54
N ARG A 12 10.60 9.90 0.00
CA ARG A 12 10.49 9.05 -1.19
C ARG A 12 9.64 7.82 -0.92
N GLN A 13 9.80 7.16 0.22
CA GLN A 13 8.93 6.07 0.66
C GLN A 13 7.49 6.52 0.83
N TYR A 14 7.26 7.67 1.47
CA TYR A 14 5.94 8.25 1.67
C TYR A 14 5.24 8.55 0.33
N ARG A 15 5.93 9.22 -0.59
CA ARG A 15 5.38 9.48 -1.95
C ARG A 15 5.09 8.18 -2.68
N SER A 16 5.95 7.16 -2.58
CA SER A 16 5.69 5.86 -3.20
C SER A 16 4.53 5.08 -2.56
N ALA A 17 4.27 5.30 -1.27
CA ALA A 17 3.15 4.68 -0.56
C ALA A 17 1.82 5.33 -0.98
N VAL A 18 1.80 6.66 -1.11
CA VAL A 18 0.62 7.41 -1.58
C VAL A 18 0.30 7.08 -3.05
N ALA A 19 1.33 6.93 -3.90
CA ALA A 19 1.13 6.62 -5.33
C ALA A 19 0.45 5.26 -5.59
N LYS A 20 0.57 4.28 -4.68
CA LYS A 20 -0.07 2.96 -4.84
C LYS A 20 -1.60 3.02 -4.72
N ASN A 21 -2.14 4.00 -4.00
CA ASN A 21 -3.59 4.16 -3.84
C ASN A 21 -4.25 4.74 -5.11
N ALA A 22 -3.49 5.46 -5.95
CA ALA A 22 -3.99 6.05 -7.19
C ALA A 22 -4.36 5.00 -8.25
N LEU A 23 -3.82 3.77 -8.16
CA LEU A 23 -4.13 2.68 -9.10
C LEU A 23 -5.60 2.23 -9.06
N TYR A 24 -6.36 2.62 -8.03
CA TYR A 24 -7.74 2.17 -7.81
C TYR A 24 -8.78 3.29 -7.85
N GLU A 25 -8.39 4.52 -8.14
CA GLU A 25 -9.38 5.58 -8.36
C GLU A 25 -10.24 5.22 -9.59
N GLY A 26 -11.50 4.85 -9.35
CA GLY A 26 -12.42 4.42 -10.40
C GLY A 26 -12.16 3.00 -10.93
N PHE A 27 -11.72 2.07 -10.07
CA PHE A 27 -11.52 0.66 -10.44
C PHE A 27 -12.82 0.01 -10.95
N ASP A 28 -12.91 -0.22 -12.26
CA ASP A 28 -14.01 -0.94 -12.91
C ASP A 28 -13.52 -2.28 -13.49
N PRO A 29 -13.75 -3.42 -12.81
CA PRO A 29 -13.24 -4.70 -13.26
C PRO A 29 -13.85 -5.17 -14.59
N TYR A 30 -15.09 -4.78 -14.89
CA TYR A 30 -15.76 -5.14 -16.14
C TYR A 30 -15.19 -4.35 -17.31
N GLY A 31 -14.97 -3.03 -17.13
CA GLY A 31 -14.31 -2.16 -18.11
C GLY A 31 -12.85 -2.56 -18.38
N ILE A 32 -12.10 -2.94 -17.34
CA ILE A 32 -10.71 -3.39 -17.47
C ILE A 32 -10.60 -4.69 -18.29
N LEU A 33 -11.52 -5.63 -18.11
CA LEU A 33 -11.55 -6.89 -18.86
C LEU A 33 -12.26 -6.76 -20.22
N GLY A 34 -12.98 -5.65 -20.46
CA GLY A 34 -13.77 -5.40 -21.65
C GLY A 34 -14.91 -6.42 -21.79
N VAL A 35 -15.63 -6.69 -20.70
CA VAL A 35 -16.76 -7.62 -20.64
C VAL A 35 -18.00 -6.95 -20.09
N ASP A 36 -19.17 -7.50 -20.41
CA ASP A 36 -20.43 -7.02 -19.83
C ASP A 36 -20.57 -7.45 -18.36
N ARG A 37 -21.35 -6.70 -17.58
CA ARG A 37 -21.65 -7.01 -16.17
C ARG A 37 -22.34 -8.36 -15.97
N SER A 38 -23.03 -8.87 -16.99
CA SER A 38 -23.64 -10.20 -16.98
C SER A 38 -22.67 -11.35 -17.30
N THR A 39 -21.40 -11.04 -17.61
CA THR A 39 -20.43 -12.05 -18.05
C THR A 39 -19.87 -12.81 -16.85
N HIS A 40 -20.01 -14.14 -16.86
CA HIS A 40 -19.54 -15.00 -15.76
C HIS A 40 -18.87 -16.28 -16.27
N GLY A 41 -18.15 -16.97 -15.37
CA GLY A 41 -17.62 -18.32 -15.63
C GLY A 41 -16.59 -18.39 -16.76
N ALA A 42 -16.91 -19.13 -17.83
CA ALA A 42 -15.98 -19.44 -18.91
C ALA A 42 -15.61 -18.22 -19.77
N ASP A 43 -16.57 -17.32 -20.02
CA ASP A 43 -16.37 -16.13 -20.84
C ASP A 43 -15.47 -15.12 -20.15
N LEU A 44 -15.61 -14.98 -18.83
CA LEU A 44 -14.72 -14.17 -18.00
C LEU A 44 -13.27 -14.67 -18.07
N LYS A 45 -13.07 -16.00 -17.96
CA LYS A 45 -11.74 -16.62 -18.10
C LYS A 45 -11.15 -16.40 -19.50
N ARG A 46 -11.99 -16.41 -20.55
CA ARG A 46 -11.56 -16.16 -21.92
C ARG A 46 -11.11 -14.71 -22.11
N ALA A 47 -11.87 -13.75 -21.58
CA ALA A 47 -11.52 -12.33 -21.63
C ALA A 47 -10.22 -12.04 -20.87
N PHE A 48 -10.06 -12.60 -19.67
CA PHE A 48 -8.82 -12.51 -18.90
C PHE A 48 -7.60 -13.00 -19.68
N ARG A 49 -7.67 -14.19 -20.30
CA ARG A 49 -6.56 -14.73 -21.09
C ARG A 49 -6.18 -13.81 -22.27
N ARG A 50 -7.16 -13.19 -22.91
CA ARG A 50 -6.94 -12.26 -24.03
C ARG A 50 -6.15 -11.03 -23.59
N GLU A 51 -6.59 -10.35 -22.52
CA GLU A 51 -5.91 -9.16 -22.02
C GLU A 51 -4.56 -9.49 -21.36
N ALA A 52 -4.47 -10.60 -20.64
CA ALA A 52 -3.22 -11.06 -20.00
C ALA A 52 -2.11 -11.30 -21.03
N LEU A 53 -2.44 -11.87 -22.20
CA LEU A 53 -1.48 -12.08 -23.29
C LEU A 53 -1.03 -10.76 -23.93
N LYS A 54 -1.92 -9.76 -23.99
CA LYS A 54 -1.63 -8.44 -24.56
C LYS A 54 -0.66 -7.65 -23.68
N TYR A 55 -0.80 -7.72 -22.37
CA TYR A 55 0.04 -6.99 -21.41
C TYR A 55 1.11 -7.86 -20.75
N HIS A 56 1.40 -9.04 -21.28
CA HIS A 56 2.37 -9.95 -20.68
C HIS A 56 3.78 -9.30 -20.62
N PRO A 57 4.46 -9.31 -19.45
CA PRO A 57 5.73 -8.62 -19.26
C PRO A 57 6.87 -9.15 -20.15
N ASP A 58 6.78 -10.42 -20.57
CA ASP A 58 7.74 -11.04 -21.50
C ASP A 58 7.64 -10.46 -22.93
N LYS A 59 6.44 -10.02 -23.35
CA LYS A 59 6.20 -9.51 -24.71
C LYS A 59 6.21 -7.99 -24.79
N ASN A 60 5.99 -7.30 -23.68
CA ASN A 60 5.96 -5.85 -23.58
C ASN A 60 6.85 -5.37 -22.43
N LEU A 61 7.97 -4.71 -22.78
CA LEU A 61 8.91 -4.14 -21.81
C LEU A 61 8.48 -2.75 -21.28
N ASP A 62 7.31 -2.24 -21.68
CA ASP A 62 6.82 -0.95 -21.18
C ASP A 62 6.42 -1.08 -19.70
N PRO A 63 6.93 -0.23 -18.80
CA PRO A 63 6.49 -0.22 -17.39
C PRO A 63 4.97 -0.09 -17.24
N LYS A 64 4.28 0.59 -18.17
CA LYS A 64 2.82 0.69 -18.17
C LYS A 64 2.12 -0.63 -18.48
N ALA A 65 2.77 -1.54 -19.20
CA ALA A 65 2.21 -2.86 -19.48
C ALA A 65 2.17 -3.72 -18.21
N VAL A 66 3.19 -3.61 -17.35
CA VAL A 66 3.24 -4.30 -16.05
C VAL A 66 2.09 -3.81 -15.14
N GLU A 67 1.87 -2.50 -15.08
CA GLU A 67 0.77 -1.92 -14.31
C GLU A 67 -0.59 -2.39 -14.84
N LYS A 68 -0.80 -2.38 -16.16
CA LYS A 68 -2.04 -2.88 -16.79
C LYS A 68 -2.26 -4.37 -16.56
N PHE A 69 -1.21 -5.18 -16.62
CA PHE A 69 -1.30 -6.62 -16.35
C PHE A 69 -1.75 -6.89 -14.92
N LEU A 70 -1.20 -6.14 -13.95
CA LEU A 70 -1.63 -6.21 -12.55
C LEU A 70 -3.11 -5.82 -12.40
N LEU A 71 -3.56 -4.76 -13.08
CA LEU A 71 -4.97 -4.34 -13.06
C LEU A 71 -5.90 -5.41 -13.66
N VAL A 72 -5.53 -6.00 -14.81
CA VAL A 72 -6.29 -7.09 -15.46
C VAL A 72 -6.42 -8.30 -14.54
N ARG A 73 -5.34 -8.67 -13.87
CA ARG A 73 -5.34 -9.77 -12.90
C ARG A 73 -6.25 -9.46 -11.72
N LYS A 74 -6.15 -8.27 -11.14
CA LYS A 74 -7.00 -7.85 -10.01
C LYS A 74 -8.47 -7.75 -10.39
N ALA A 75 -8.78 -7.31 -11.61
CA ALA A 75 -10.13 -7.29 -12.13
C ALA A 75 -10.72 -8.70 -12.20
N PHE A 76 -9.95 -9.66 -12.70
CA PHE A 76 -10.37 -11.06 -12.71
C PHE A 76 -10.57 -11.61 -11.30
N GLU A 77 -9.61 -11.41 -10.39
CA GLU A 77 -9.69 -11.85 -8.99
C GLU A 77 -10.92 -11.25 -8.29
N SER A 78 -11.23 -9.98 -8.51
CA SER A 78 -12.42 -9.30 -7.94
C SER A 78 -13.76 -9.92 -8.34
N LEU A 79 -13.80 -10.61 -9.49
CA LEU A 79 -15.03 -11.19 -10.04
C LEU A 79 -15.09 -12.71 -9.83
N THR A 80 -13.97 -13.37 -9.51
CA THR A 80 -13.92 -14.82 -9.29
C THR A 80 -13.84 -15.21 -7.82
N GLU A 81 -13.09 -14.45 -7.01
CA GLU A 81 -12.90 -14.77 -5.60
C GLU A 81 -14.00 -14.13 -4.75
N PRO A 82 -14.69 -14.91 -3.90
CA PRO A 82 -15.80 -14.39 -3.10
C PRO A 82 -15.36 -13.28 -2.14
N GLU A 83 -14.17 -13.41 -1.54
CA GLU A 83 -13.59 -12.40 -0.64
C GLU A 83 -13.28 -11.09 -1.38
N ALA A 84 -12.64 -11.18 -2.55
CA ALA A 84 -12.31 -10.00 -3.36
C ALA A 84 -13.58 -9.31 -3.89
N MET A 85 -14.63 -10.07 -4.18
CA MET A 85 -15.93 -9.54 -4.58
C MET A 85 -16.63 -8.78 -3.43
N GLU A 86 -16.58 -9.31 -2.21
CA GLU A 86 -17.11 -8.61 -1.02
C GLU A 86 -16.33 -7.32 -0.73
N ASN A 87 -15.00 -7.38 -0.84
CA ASN A 87 -14.12 -6.23 -0.72
C ASN A 87 -14.43 -5.17 -1.78
N PHE A 88 -14.61 -5.57 -3.03
CA PHE A 88 -14.98 -4.66 -4.11
C PHE A 88 -16.33 -3.98 -3.85
N LYS A 89 -17.34 -4.72 -3.38
CA LYS A 89 -18.66 -4.16 -3.01
C LYS A 89 -18.58 -3.16 -1.86
N THR A 90 -17.72 -3.42 -0.88
CA THR A 90 -17.65 -2.63 0.36
C THR A 90 -16.72 -1.42 0.23
N PHE A 91 -15.59 -1.59 -0.45
CA PHE A 91 -14.49 -0.61 -0.51
C PHE A 91 -14.19 -0.08 -1.91
N GLY A 92 -14.84 -0.61 -2.95
CA GLY A 92 -14.55 -0.25 -4.35
C GLY A 92 -13.23 -0.82 -4.88
N ASN A 93 -12.60 -1.76 -4.16
CA ASN A 93 -11.33 -2.39 -4.54
C ASN A 93 -11.29 -3.88 -4.13
N PRO A 94 -10.78 -4.80 -4.97
CA PRO A 94 -10.54 -6.19 -4.59
C PRO A 94 -9.64 -6.43 -3.36
N ASP A 95 -8.67 -5.56 -3.10
CA ASP A 95 -7.67 -5.77 -2.04
C ASP A 95 -8.19 -5.44 -0.62
N GLY A 96 -9.42 -4.93 -0.49
CA GLY A 96 -10.03 -4.54 0.79
C GLY A 96 -9.53 -3.20 1.33
N PRO A 97 -9.63 -2.93 2.65
CA PRO A 97 -9.28 -1.63 3.22
C PRO A 97 -7.81 -1.31 2.99
N GLN A 98 -7.55 -0.25 2.22
CA GLN A 98 -6.21 0.25 1.97
C GLN A 98 -5.73 1.08 3.16
N TYR A 99 -5.04 0.43 4.09
CA TYR A 99 -4.32 1.14 5.14
C TYR A 99 -3.15 1.90 4.51
N VAL A 100 -3.23 3.23 4.50
CA VAL A 100 -2.02 4.05 4.37
C VAL A 100 -1.10 3.67 5.53
N GLN A 101 -0.03 2.93 5.22
CA GLN A 101 1.08 2.73 6.15
C GLN A 101 1.80 4.07 6.30
N LEU A 102 1.18 5.01 7.03
CA LEU A 102 1.81 6.28 7.39
C LEU A 102 3.05 6.02 8.26
N PHE A 103 3.01 4.91 9.01
CA PHE A 103 4.12 4.33 9.73
C PHE A 103 4.04 2.83 9.48
N ALA A 104 5.14 2.21 9.06
CA ALA A 104 5.21 0.78 8.86
C ALA A 104 4.74 0.06 10.13
N VAL A 105 3.49 -0.41 10.17
CA VAL A 105 3.05 -1.35 11.20
C VAL A 105 4.00 -2.53 11.06
N PRO A 106 4.87 -2.77 12.05
CA PRO A 106 5.94 -3.73 11.85
C PRO A 106 5.37 -5.11 11.52
N SER A 107 6.07 -5.83 10.64
CA SER A 107 5.59 -7.11 10.07
C SER A 107 5.22 -8.17 11.12
N PHE A 108 5.71 -8.01 12.34
CA PHE A 108 5.46 -8.84 13.51
C PHE A 108 4.06 -8.68 14.15
N ILE A 109 3.24 -7.73 13.70
CA ILE A 109 1.86 -7.50 14.19
C ILE A 109 0.79 -8.07 13.23
N LYS A 110 1.18 -8.45 12.01
CA LYS A 110 0.29 -9.12 11.05
C LYS A 110 0.20 -10.61 11.36
N ASP A 111 -0.91 -11.04 11.95
CA ASP A 111 -1.23 -12.47 12.04
C ASP A 111 -1.69 -12.97 10.67
N LYS A 112 -0.72 -13.42 9.86
CA LYS A 112 -0.95 -13.91 8.49
C LYS A 112 -1.89 -15.11 8.45
N GLU A 113 -1.88 -15.94 9.47
CA GLU A 113 -2.73 -17.14 9.56
C GLU A 113 -4.18 -16.78 9.91
N ALA A 114 -4.40 -15.93 10.90
CA ALA A 114 -5.73 -15.45 11.26
C ALA A 114 -6.35 -14.60 10.14
N SER A 115 -5.53 -13.81 9.43
CA SER A 115 -5.99 -13.01 8.29
C SER A 115 -6.42 -13.87 7.09
N ARG A 116 -5.76 -15.03 6.87
CA ARG A 116 -6.16 -15.99 5.83
C ARG A 116 -7.41 -16.80 6.20
N ALA A 117 -7.63 -17.04 7.49
CA ALA A 117 -8.78 -17.82 7.95
C ALA A 117 -10.10 -17.02 7.98
N GLN A 118 -10.03 -15.70 8.17
CA GLN A 118 -11.22 -14.84 8.34
C GLN A 118 -11.47 -13.85 7.19
N GLY A 119 -10.60 -13.82 6.16
CA GLY A 119 -10.72 -12.87 5.04
C GLY A 119 -10.71 -11.39 5.47
N LYS A 120 -10.20 -11.11 6.67
CA LYS A 120 -10.14 -9.79 7.30
C LYS A 120 -8.78 -9.63 7.94
N ILE A 121 -8.20 -8.42 7.86
CA ILE A 121 -6.93 -8.13 8.52
C ILE A 121 -7.16 -8.13 10.04
N THR A 122 -6.89 -9.26 10.67
CA THR A 122 -6.89 -9.39 12.12
C THR A 122 -5.52 -9.05 12.66
N TYR A 123 -5.47 -8.04 13.51
CA TYR A 123 -4.27 -7.67 14.22
C TYR A 123 -4.13 -8.56 15.45
N LYS A 124 -2.92 -9.05 15.71
CA LYS A 124 -2.63 -9.66 17.00
C LYS A 124 -2.97 -8.64 18.07
N ARG A 125 -3.83 -8.98 19.03
CA ARG A 125 -4.16 -8.11 20.16
C ARG A 125 -2.91 -7.97 21.05
N MET A 126 -1.90 -7.24 20.59
CA MET A 126 -0.80 -6.78 21.42
C MET A 126 -1.32 -5.62 22.24
N MET A 127 -1.60 -5.88 23.50
CA MET A 127 -1.66 -4.84 24.51
C MET A 127 -0.25 -4.24 24.60
N PHE A 128 0.00 -3.14 23.89
CA PHE A 128 1.14 -2.29 24.19
C PHE A 128 0.94 -1.79 25.63
N ARG A 129 1.79 -2.22 26.56
CA ARG A 129 1.78 -1.66 27.91
C ARG A 129 2.10 -0.17 27.78
N ALA A 130 1.36 0.68 28.49
CA ALA A 130 1.42 2.15 28.38
C ALA A 130 2.85 2.76 28.43
N ALA A 131 3.81 2.04 29.02
CA ALA A 131 5.22 2.41 29.06
C ALA A 131 5.87 2.56 27.67
N ASP A 132 5.46 1.79 26.65
CA ASP A 132 6.08 1.86 25.31
C ASP A 132 5.64 3.09 24.52
N LEU A 133 4.46 3.66 24.80
CA LEU A 133 4.01 4.92 24.20
C LEU A 133 4.80 6.13 24.72
N GLN A 134 5.22 6.11 25.98
CA GLN A 134 5.99 7.19 26.59
C GLN A 134 7.37 7.33 25.95
N VAL A 135 8.01 6.21 25.58
CA VAL A 135 9.34 6.22 24.95
C VAL A 135 9.28 6.80 23.53
N GLN A 136 8.22 6.54 22.76
CA GLN A 136 8.05 7.12 21.43
C GLN A 136 7.74 8.62 21.48
N LEU A 137 6.87 9.05 22.39
CA LEU A 137 6.59 10.47 22.63
C LEU A 137 7.84 11.22 23.08
N LEU A 138 8.65 10.64 23.97
CA LEU A 138 9.95 11.20 24.37
C LEU A 138 10.89 11.33 23.17
N GLY A 139 10.98 10.33 22.30
CA GLY A 139 11.81 10.40 21.09
C GLY A 139 11.44 11.56 20.15
N VAL A 140 10.15 11.83 19.97
CA VAL A 140 9.67 12.97 19.16
C VAL A 140 9.95 14.30 19.84
N VAL A 141 9.76 14.39 21.17
CA VAL A 141 10.05 15.60 21.95
C VAL A 141 11.56 15.92 21.94
N PHE A 142 12.44 14.93 22.07
CA PHE A 142 13.88 15.12 21.99
C PHE A 142 14.35 15.56 20.60
N ALA A 143 13.70 15.08 19.52
CA ALA A 143 13.99 15.52 18.17
C ALA A 143 13.62 17.01 17.96
N PHE A 144 12.47 17.44 18.49
CA PHE A 144 12.07 18.85 18.44
C PHE A 144 12.95 19.75 19.32
N LEU A 145 13.29 19.32 20.54
CA LEU A 145 14.17 20.06 21.44
C LEU A 145 15.60 20.17 20.89
N GLY A 146 16.12 19.12 20.25
CA GLY A 146 17.43 19.17 19.59
C GLY A 146 17.49 20.17 18.44
N ILE A 147 16.41 20.31 17.67
CA ILE A 147 16.31 21.31 16.58
C ILE A 147 16.25 22.73 17.14
N VAL A 148 15.49 22.96 18.22
CA VAL A 148 15.40 24.27 18.89
C VAL A 148 16.73 24.64 19.55
N PHE A 149 17.40 23.69 20.21
CA PHE A 149 18.71 23.90 20.83
C PHE A 149 19.79 24.20 19.78
N MET A 150 19.75 23.54 18.61
CA MET A 150 20.67 23.79 17.52
C MET A 150 20.46 25.17 16.86
N TRP A 151 19.26 25.73 16.92
CA TRP A 151 18.97 27.13 16.53
C TRP A 151 19.36 28.16 17.58
N SER A 152 19.63 27.74 18.83
CA SER A 152 20.08 28.61 19.91
C SER A 152 21.61 28.75 20.00
N LEU A 153 22.35 27.92 19.25
CA LEU A 153 23.80 28.02 19.15
C LEU A 153 24.16 29.12 18.13
N ASP A 154 24.74 30.20 18.63
CA ASP A 154 25.31 31.25 17.78
C ASP A 154 26.64 30.76 17.17
N PHE A 155 26.56 30.26 15.94
CA PHE A 155 27.72 29.74 15.20
C PHE A 155 28.71 30.83 14.80
N SER A 156 28.41 32.12 15.00
CA SER A 156 29.34 33.22 14.72
C SER A 156 30.60 33.20 15.61
N GLN A 157 30.54 32.50 16.75
CA GLN A 157 31.67 32.33 17.68
C GLN A 157 32.64 31.22 17.26
N TRP A 158 32.30 30.42 16.24
CA TRP A 158 33.09 29.28 15.79
C TRP A 158 33.65 29.63 14.41
N GLY A 159 34.88 30.16 14.39
CA GLY A 159 35.56 30.66 13.19
C GLY A 159 35.84 29.58 12.15
N PHE A 160 34.84 29.29 11.32
CA PHE A 160 34.96 28.64 10.02
C PHE A 160 35.01 29.67 8.90
#